data_AF-A0A068R3H1-F1
#
_entry.id   AF-A0A068R3H1-F1
#
_cell.length_a   1.000
_cell.length_b   1.000
_cell.length_c   1.000
_cell.angle_alpha   90.00
_cell.angle_beta   90.00
_cell.angle_gamma   90.00
#
_symmetry.space_group_name_H-M   'P 1'
#
loop_
_entity.id
_entity.type
_entity.pdbx_description
1 polymer ?
#
loop_
_entity_poly.entity_id
_entity_poly.type
_entity_poly.pdbx_seq_one_letter_code
_entity_poly.pdbx_strand_id
1 'polypeptide(L)'
;MLDIEGSIITVDVMGYQYKIANQIVRNKADYMLALKGNQGEFHDDIIFFLDTHLTKDLTGISYVKTQDMEGDYSCIEQRQLWLVNDIHWLLERHLSDPRWAVSQLWSF
;
A
#
# COMPACT_ATOMS: atom_id res chain seq x y z
N MET A 1 -25.56 10.65 -1.27
CA MET A 1 -24.80 9.53 -0.69
C MET A 1 -24.05 8.89 -1.84
N LEU A 2 -22.74 8.67 -1.72
CA LEU A 2 -21.94 8.04 -2.78
C LEU A 2 -21.99 6.52 -2.57
N ASP A 3 -22.55 5.79 -3.53
CA ASP A 3 -22.57 4.32 -3.50
C ASP A 3 -21.27 3.81 -4.12
N ILE A 4 -20.46 3.12 -3.33
CA ILE A 4 -19.12 2.67 -3.70
C ILE A 4 -18.88 1.19 -3.35
N GLU A 5 -19.90 0.45 -2.90
CA GLU A 5 -19.77 -0.95 -2.50
C GLU A 5 -19.17 -1.78 -3.65
N GLY A 6 -18.15 -2.58 -3.34
CA GLY A 6 -17.42 -3.40 -4.33
C GLY A 6 -16.50 -2.65 -5.30
N SER A 7 -16.31 -1.33 -5.12
CA SER A 7 -15.38 -0.54 -5.93
C SER A 7 -13.98 -0.48 -5.31
N ILE A 8 -12.94 -0.32 -6.16
CA ILE A 8 -11.58 0.00 -5.72
C ILE A 8 -11.38 1.51 -5.80
N ILE A 9 -11.07 2.12 -4.66
CA ILE A 9 -10.94 3.57 -4.52
C ILE A 9 -9.46 3.94 -4.47
N THR A 10 -9.01 4.68 -5.49
CA THR A 10 -7.65 5.25 -5.54
C THR A 10 -7.70 6.73 -5.21
N VAL A 11 -7.00 7.18 -4.17
CA VAL A 11 -7.05 8.59 -3.74
C VAL A 11 -5.65 9.11 -3.45
N ASP A 12 -5.33 10.25 -4.05
CA ASP A 12 -4.12 10.99 -3.75
C ASP A 12 -4.38 12.06 -2.68
N VAL A 13 -4.23 11.69 -1.40
CA VAL A 13 -4.52 12.58 -0.26
C VAL A 13 -3.31 12.73 0.64
N MET A 14 -3.03 13.97 1.05
CA MET A 14 -2.03 14.30 2.06
C MET A 14 -2.71 14.35 3.45
N GLY A 15 -2.18 13.62 4.43
CA GLY A 15 -2.45 13.82 5.86
C GLY A 15 -3.70 13.15 6.47
N TYR A 16 -4.58 12.52 5.68
CA TYR A 16 -5.82 11.91 6.18
C TYR A 16 -6.11 10.49 5.69
N GLN A 17 -5.06 9.79 5.22
CA GLN A 17 -5.17 8.48 4.57
C GLN A 17 -5.88 7.43 5.44
N TYR A 18 -5.57 7.35 6.74
CA TYR A 18 -6.22 6.39 7.66
C TYR A 18 -7.72 6.68 7.84
N LYS A 19 -8.14 7.95 7.93
CA LYS A 19 -9.56 8.31 8.05
C LYS A 19 -10.33 7.94 6.80
N ILE A 20 -9.73 8.17 5.64
CA ILE A 20 -10.31 7.86 4.34
C ILE A 20 -10.38 6.35 4.12
N ALA A 21 -9.30 5.61 4.42
CA ALA A 21 -9.30 4.15 4.41
C ALA A 21 -10.42 3.57 5.28
N ASN A 22 -10.55 4.05 6.52
CA ASN A 22 -11.62 3.62 7.42
C ASN A 22 -13.03 3.90 6.87
N GLN A 23 -13.24 5.01 6.17
CA GLN A 23 -14.52 5.30 5.53
C GLN A 23 -14.79 4.38 4.34
N ILE A 24 -13.78 4.09 3.52
CA ILE A 24 -13.89 3.19 2.37
C ILE A 24 -14.25 1.78 2.84
N VAL A 25 -13.55 1.25 3.85
CA VAL A 25 -13.84 -0.07 4.44
C VAL A 25 -15.25 -0.12 5.05
N ARG A 26 -15.68 0.94 5.76
CA ARG A 26 -17.06 1.03 6.31
C ARG A 26 -18.13 0.97 5.22
N ASN A 27 -17.82 1.43 4.01
CA ASN A 27 -18.70 1.38 2.85
C ASN A 27 -18.48 0.12 2.00
N LYS A 28 -17.78 -0.90 2.52
CA LYS A 28 -17.49 -2.19 1.86
C LYS A 28 -16.85 -2.02 0.48
N ALA A 29 -15.92 -1.09 0.40
CA ALA A 29 -15.11 -0.84 -0.78
C ALA A 29 -13.64 -1.14 -0.44
N ASP A 30 -12.85 -1.37 -1.48
CA ASP A 30 -11.40 -1.58 -1.38
C ASP A 30 -10.67 -0.27 -1.68
N TYR A 31 -9.39 -0.17 -1.29
CA TYR A 31 -8.60 1.03 -1.54
C TYR A 31 -7.17 0.73 -1.99
N MET A 32 -6.64 1.66 -2.79
CA MET A 32 -5.19 1.78 -3.06
C MET A 32 -4.78 3.22 -2.78
N LEU A 33 -4.04 3.42 -1.69
CA LEU A 33 -3.63 4.75 -1.23
C LEU A 33 -2.13 4.94 -1.40
N ALA A 34 -1.73 6.11 -1.88
CA ALA A 34 -0.31 6.46 -2.00
C ALA A 34 0.30 6.70 -0.62
N LEU A 35 1.32 5.93 -0.26
CA LEU A 35 2.12 6.16 0.94
C LEU A 35 2.95 7.43 0.76
N LYS A 36 2.69 8.48 1.55
CA LYS A 36 3.44 9.74 1.52
C LYS A 36 4.17 9.96 2.85
N GLY A 37 5.32 10.64 2.81
CA GLY A 37 6.22 10.86 3.97
C GLY A 37 5.62 11.59 5.19
N ASN A 38 4.34 11.97 5.14
CA ASN A 38 3.62 12.53 6.29
C ASN A 38 3.10 11.47 7.27
N GLN A 39 3.49 10.20 7.10
CA GLN A 39 3.06 9.08 7.96
C GLN A 39 4.08 8.62 9.00
N GLY A 40 5.18 9.36 9.17
CA GLY A 40 6.18 9.12 10.22
C GLY A 40 6.81 7.74 10.13
N GLU A 41 6.95 7.06 11.27
CA GLU A 41 7.65 5.77 11.37
C GLU A 41 7.13 4.69 10.42
N PHE A 42 5.83 4.67 10.10
CA PHE A 42 5.26 3.71 9.14
C PHE A 42 5.83 3.89 7.73
N HIS A 43 6.00 5.14 7.30
CA HIS A 43 6.64 5.44 6.03
C HIS A 43 8.11 5.02 6.07
N ASP A 44 8.82 5.37 7.14
CA ASP A 44 10.26 5.10 7.28
C ASP A 44 10.55 3.59 7.33
N ASP A 45 9.71 2.80 7.98
CA ASP A 45 9.84 1.35 8.05
C ASP A 45 9.61 0.68 6.67
N ILE A 46 8.67 1.20 5.87
CA ILE A 46 8.47 0.72 4.50
C ILE A 46 9.66 1.10 3.61
N ILE A 47 10.16 2.35 3.71
CA ILE A 47 11.37 2.75 2.98
C ILE A 47 12.55 1.87 3.37
N PHE A 48 12.75 1.62 4.67
CA PHE A 48 13.81 0.75 5.16
C PHE A 48 13.69 -0.69 4.63
N PHE A 49 12.47 -1.25 4.62
CA PHE A 49 12.21 -2.57 4.04
C PHE A 49 12.54 -2.60 2.54
N LEU A 50 12.09 -1.60 1.79
CA LEU A 50 12.40 -1.49 0.37
C LEU A 50 13.90 -1.39 0.16
N ASP A 51 14.62 -0.48 0.82
CA ASP A 51 16.07 -0.34 0.66
C ASP A 51 16.84 -1.62 1.01
N THR A 52 16.43 -2.31 2.08
CA THR A 52 17.07 -3.54 2.56
C THR A 52 16.88 -4.71 1.59
N HIS A 53 15.73 -4.79 0.93
CA HIS A 53 15.35 -5.95 0.14
C HIS A 53 15.36 -5.72 -1.38
N LEU A 54 15.09 -4.51 -1.89
CA LEU A 54 15.23 -4.21 -3.33
C LEU A 54 16.67 -4.42 -3.78
N THR A 55 17.65 -4.02 -2.96
CA THR A 55 19.08 -4.18 -3.28
C THR A 55 19.52 -5.65 -3.30
N LYS A 56 18.72 -6.56 -2.74
CA LYS A 56 18.95 -8.00 -2.68
C LYS A 56 17.97 -8.80 -3.53
N ASP A 57 17.30 -8.15 -4.49
CA ASP A 57 16.26 -8.76 -5.36
C ASP A 57 15.14 -9.49 -4.59
N LEU A 58 14.81 -8.96 -3.41
CA LEU A 58 13.81 -9.49 -2.48
C LEU A 58 14.07 -10.98 -2.12
N THR A 59 15.33 -11.40 -2.10
CA THR A 59 15.72 -12.78 -1.76
C THR A 59 15.17 -13.20 -0.39
N GLY A 60 14.41 -14.29 -0.36
CA GLY A 60 13.76 -14.82 0.83
C GLY A 60 12.37 -14.23 1.14
N ILE A 61 11.87 -13.30 0.33
CA ILE A 61 10.51 -12.76 0.44
C ILE A 61 9.67 -13.30 -0.72
N SER A 62 8.45 -13.71 -0.44
CA SER A 62 7.48 -14.05 -1.49
C SER A 62 6.89 -12.75 -2.07
N TYR A 63 7.12 -12.51 -3.37
CA TYR A 63 6.59 -11.36 -4.07
C TYR A 63 6.13 -11.71 -5.49
N VAL A 64 5.26 -10.88 -6.04
CA VAL A 64 4.89 -10.88 -7.46
C VAL A 64 5.46 -9.62 -8.10
N LYS A 65 6.06 -9.76 -9.29
CA LYS A 65 6.58 -8.62 -10.07
C LYS A 65 5.94 -8.59 -11.45
N THR A 66 5.44 -7.42 -11.82
CA THR A 66 4.90 -7.14 -13.15
C THR A 66 5.62 -5.94 -13.73
N GLN A 67 5.91 -6.00 -15.03
CA GLN A 67 6.52 -4.89 -15.76
C GLN A 67 5.73 -4.66 -17.04
N ASP A 68 5.48 -3.38 -17.33
CA ASP A 68 4.84 -2.95 -18.55
C ASP A 68 5.65 -1.84 -19.21
N MET A 69 5.64 -1.82 -20.53
CA MET A 69 6.34 -0.84 -21.36
C MET A 69 5.34 -0.34 -22.38
N GLU A 70 4.92 0.91 -22.21
CA GLU A 70 3.93 1.56 -23.06
C GLU A 70 4.55 2.83 -23.63
N GLY A 71 4.41 3.06 -24.92
CA GLY A 71 4.98 4.26 -25.50
C GLY A 71 5.03 4.27 -27.02
N ASP A 72 5.15 5.49 -27.53
CA ASP A 72 5.44 5.80 -28.92
C ASP A 72 6.89 6.31 -29.05
N TYR A 73 7.35 6.58 -30.27
CA TYR A 73 8.71 7.04 -30.56
C TYR A 73 9.16 8.30 -29.79
N SER A 74 8.24 9.11 -29.28
CA SER A 74 8.54 10.35 -28.55
C SER A 74 8.57 10.17 -27.02
N CYS A 75 7.94 9.13 -26.48
CA CYS A 75 7.90 8.88 -25.04
C CYS A 75 7.67 7.40 -24.78
N ILE A 76 8.62 6.80 -24.06
CA ILE A 76 8.53 5.43 -23.57
C ILE A 76 8.32 5.51 -22.06
N GLU A 77 7.16 5.02 -21.60
CA GLU A 77 6.83 4.87 -20.19
C GLU A 77 7.08 3.42 -19.76
N GLN A 78 7.94 3.25 -18.76
CA GLN A 78 8.19 1.96 -18.13
C GLN A 78 7.56 1.95 -16.74
N ARG A 79 6.70 0.97 -16.48
CA ARG A 79 6.06 0.77 -15.18
C ARG A 79 6.49 -0.57 -14.59
N GLN A 80 6.91 -0.56 -13.32
CA GLN A 80 7.25 -1.77 -12.58
C GLN A 80 6.45 -1.81 -11.29
N LEU A 81 5.83 -2.95 -11.01
CA LEU A 81 5.01 -3.20 -9.84
C LEU A 81 5.59 -4.38 -9.06
N TRP A 82 5.74 -4.21 -7.75
CA TRP A 82 6.04 -5.28 -6.81
C TRP A 82 4.89 -5.41 -5.82
N LEU A 83 4.39 -6.63 -5.64
CA LEU A 83 3.36 -6.96 -4.66
C LEU A 83 3.94 -7.94 -3.65
N VAL A 84 3.91 -7.56 -2.37
CA VAL A 84 4.30 -8.41 -1.24
C VAL A 84 3.08 -8.56 -0.35
N ASN A 85 2.64 -9.81 -0.14
CA ASN A 85 1.49 -10.11 0.72
C ASN A 85 1.91 -10.39 2.18
N ASP A 86 3.16 -10.80 2.40
CA ASP A 86 3.68 -11.07 3.74
C ASP A 86 4.09 -9.76 4.44
N ILE A 87 3.11 -9.13 5.09
CA ILE A 87 3.24 -7.86 5.80
C ILE A 87 3.13 -8.01 7.32
N HIS A 88 3.21 -9.24 7.85
CA HIS A 88 3.03 -9.51 9.27
C HIS A 88 4.02 -8.74 10.16
N TRP A 89 5.27 -8.64 9.73
CA TRP A 89 6.33 -7.89 10.41
C TRP A 89 5.96 -6.40 10.61
N LEU A 90 5.29 -5.80 9.63
CA LEU A 90 4.88 -4.39 9.66
C LEU A 90 3.69 -4.20 10.60
N LEU A 91 2.74 -5.15 10.61
CA LEU A 91 1.61 -5.14 11.52
C LEU A 91 2.04 -5.29 12.98
N GLU A 92 2.95 -6.21 13.27
CA GLU A 92 3.47 -6.43 14.63
C GLU A 92 4.17 -5.18 15.17
N ARG A 93 4.94 -4.49 14.32
CA ARG A 93 5.69 -3.28 14.68
C ARG A 93 4.78 -2.09 15.01
N HIS A 94 3.64 -1.96 14.34
CA HIS A 94 2.68 -0.88 14.56
C HIS A 94 1.43 -1.29 15.36
N LEU A 95 1.41 -2.49 15.94
CA LEU A 95 0.26 -3.03 16.67
C LEU A 95 -0.18 -2.13 17.84
N SER A 96 0.78 -1.46 18.49
CA SER A 96 0.57 -0.57 19.63
C SER A 96 0.06 0.82 19.23
N ASP A 97 0.09 1.18 17.94
CA ASP A 97 -0.37 2.47 17.46
C ASP A 97 -1.86 2.40 17.05
N PRO A 98 -2.76 3.08 17.78
CA PRO A 98 -4.20 3.04 17.50
C PRO A 98 -4.58 3.61 16.12
N ARG A 99 -3.68 4.32 15.43
CA ARG A 99 -3.89 4.79 14.05
C ARG A 99 -3.85 3.64 13.03
N TRP A 100 -3.09 2.58 13.34
CA TRP A 100 -2.85 1.41 12.49
C TRP A 100 -3.52 0.14 13.00
N ALA A 101 -4.14 0.21 14.18
CA ALA A 101 -4.98 -0.84 14.74
C ALA A 101 -6.29 -0.99 13.93
N VAL A 102 -6.18 -1.41 12.66
CA VAL A 102 -7.32 -1.89 11.88
C VAL A 102 -7.70 -3.23 12.48
N SER A 103 -8.59 -3.16 13.46
CA SER A 103 -9.05 -4.30 14.23
C SER A 103 -9.87 -5.22 13.32
N GLN A 104 -9.39 -6.46 13.16
CA GLN A 104 -10.20 -7.66 13.01
C GLN A 104 -11.24 -7.71 11.88
N LEU A 105 -10.85 -7.57 10.61
CA LEU A 105 -11.67 -8.03 9.48
C LEU A 105 -10.81 -8.56 8.32
N TRP A 106 -9.81 -9.40 8.61
CA TRP A 106 -9.18 -10.22 7.59
C TRP A 106 -9.73 -11.64 7.71
N SER A 107 -10.83 -11.90 6.99
CA SER A 107 -11.20 -13.23 6.56
C SER A 107 -11.41 -13.13 5.06
N PHE A 108 -10.33 -13.42 4.31
CA PHE A 108 -10.47 -13.87 2.93
C PHE A 108 -10.99 -15.30 2.93
#